data_AF-A0A935ZI89-F1
#
_entry.id   AF-A0A935ZI89-F1
#
_cell.length_a   1.000
_cell.length_b   1.000
_cell.length_c   1.000
_cell.angle_alpha   90.00
_cell.angle_beta   90.00
_cell.angle_gamma   90.00
#
_symmetry.space_group_name_H-M   'P 1'
#
loop_
_entity.id
_entity.type
_entity.pdbx_description
1 polymer ?
#
loop_
_entity_poly.entity_id
_entity_poly.type
_entity_poly.pdbx_seq_one_letter_code
_entity_poly.pdbx_strand_id
1 'polypeptide(L)'
;MGRNPAKTLIAVPEATEGPLRDPIPAGARAVLSLFEGPLATVRFPELDADVLAARASTVLEAQREVEALERALDDARARTCEANAQLATAATAALAYAKIYARDRDELQPLLDAIVLPQGGGRHEAALAPRRRGRPRKDASTAELLPSVEST
;
A
#
# COMPACT_ATOMS: atom_id res chain seq x y z
N MET A 1 -47.01 7.47 22.28
CA MET A 1 -45.74 7.82 21.61
C MET A 1 -44.63 6.90 22.11
N GLY A 2 -44.41 5.76 21.46
CA GLY A 2 -43.30 4.86 21.78
C GLY A 2 -42.02 5.33 21.09
N ARG A 3 -40.98 5.65 21.87
CA ARG A 3 -39.64 5.95 21.36
C ARG A 3 -38.99 4.62 20.94
N ASN A 4 -38.81 4.42 19.64
CA ASN A 4 -38.04 3.31 19.09
C ASN A 4 -36.54 3.55 19.37
N PRO A 5 -35.79 2.57 19.91
CA PRO A 5 -34.36 2.71 20.09
C PRO A 5 -33.62 2.54 18.76
N ALA A 6 -32.68 3.44 18.52
CA ALA A 6 -31.80 3.43 17.36
C ALA A 6 -31.05 2.08 17.27
N LYS A 7 -31.26 1.38 16.16
CA LYS A 7 -30.51 0.20 15.78
C LYS A 7 -29.14 0.67 15.28
N THR A 8 -28.14 0.64 16.16
CA THR A 8 -26.73 0.80 15.80
C THR A 8 -26.35 -0.34 14.85
N LEU A 9 -26.31 -0.06 13.56
CA LEU A 9 -25.70 -0.91 12.56
C LEU A 9 -24.19 -0.85 12.76
N ILE A 10 -23.63 -1.95 13.25
CA ILE A 10 -22.19 -2.21 13.22
C ILE A 10 -21.81 -2.33 11.75
N ALA A 11 -21.11 -1.32 11.23
CA ALA A 11 -20.43 -1.42 9.96
C ALA A 11 -19.30 -2.45 10.12
N VAL A 12 -19.58 -3.69 9.70
CA VAL A 12 -18.53 -4.67 9.37
C VAL A 12 -17.73 -4.02 8.22
N PRO A 13 -16.40 -3.89 8.32
CA PRO A 13 -15.63 -3.33 7.22
C PRO A 13 -15.78 -4.28 6.04
N GLU A 14 -16.50 -3.80 5.02
CA GLU A 14 -16.59 -4.40 3.70
C GLU A 14 -15.16 -4.68 3.24
N ALA A 15 -14.85 -5.98 3.11
CA ALA A 15 -13.65 -6.42 2.47
C ALA A 15 -13.51 -5.64 1.17
N THR A 16 -12.34 -5.06 0.97
CA THR A 16 -11.99 -4.34 -0.25
C THR A 16 -11.87 -5.37 -1.37
N GLU A 17 -13.01 -5.91 -1.82
CA GLU A 17 -13.12 -6.68 -3.05
C GLU A 17 -12.92 -5.65 -4.17
N GLY A 18 -11.64 -5.38 -4.48
CA GLY A 18 -11.27 -4.88 -5.79
C GLY A 18 -11.96 -5.73 -6.84
N PRO A 19 -12.33 -5.16 -8.00
CA PRO A 19 -13.16 -5.84 -8.98
C PRO A 19 -12.56 -7.21 -9.24
N LEU A 20 -13.30 -8.26 -8.87
CA LEU A 20 -12.92 -9.65 -9.05
C LEU A 20 -12.65 -9.80 -10.55
N ARG A 21 -11.39 -9.66 -10.96
CA ARG A 21 -11.01 -9.79 -12.36
C ARG A 21 -11.24 -11.25 -12.65
N ASP A 22 -12.35 -11.55 -13.31
CA ASP A 22 -12.61 -12.90 -13.79
C ASP A 22 -11.40 -13.30 -14.64
N PRO A 23 -10.63 -14.32 -14.21
CA PRO A 23 -9.42 -14.73 -14.94
C PRO A 23 -9.79 -15.33 -16.30
N ILE A 24 -11.06 -15.68 -16.51
CA ILE A 24 -11.56 -16.20 -17.77
C ILE A 24 -11.97 -15.03 -18.66
N PRO A 25 -11.39 -14.90 -19.88
CA PRO A 25 -11.75 -13.85 -20.82
C PRO A 25 -13.24 -13.91 -21.20
N ALA A 26 -13.87 -12.75 -21.40
CA ALA A 26 -15.29 -12.65 -21.72
C ALA A 26 -15.73 -13.51 -22.92
N GLY A 27 -14.89 -13.62 -23.95
CA GLY A 27 -15.16 -14.49 -25.11
C GLY A 27 -15.22 -15.97 -24.75
N ALA A 28 -14.30 -16.44 -23.90
CA ALA A 28 -14.31 -17.82 -23.41
C ALA A 28 -15.53 -18.09 -22.52
N ARG A 29 -15.94 -17.10 -21.71
CA ARG A 29 -17.16 -17.16 -20.90
C ARG A 29 -18.42 -17.31 -21.76
N ALA A 30 -18.50 -16.57 -22.86
CA ALA A 30 -19.61 -16.69 -23.81
C ALA A 30 -19.67 -18.09 -24.45
N VAL A 31 -18.52 -18.67 -24.81
CA VAL A 31 -18.45 -20.04 -25.33
C VAL A 31 -18.90 -21.05 -24.28
N LEU A 32 -18.44 -20.93 -23.03
CA LEU A 32 -18.89 -21.77 -21.92
C LEU A 32 -20.42 -21.75 -21.79
N SER A 33 -21.04 -20.57 -21.78
CA SER A 33 -22.51 -20.46 -21.73
C SER A 33 -23.22 -21.07 -22.93
N LEU A 34 -22.61 -21.07 -24.12
CA LEU A 34 -23.19 -21.75 -25.28
C LEU A 34 -23.18 -23.27 -25.10
N PHE A 35 -22.10 -23.84 -24.58
CA PHE A 35 -21.97 -25.27 -24.30
C PHE A 35 -22.75 -25.73 -23.06
N GLU A 36 -23.07 -24.82 -22.13
CA GLU A 36 -23.96 -25.09 -21.00
C GLU A 36 -25.45 -25.04 -21.40
N GLY A 37 -25.79 -24.31 -22.46
CA GLY A 37 -27.18 -24.12 -22.91
C GLY A 37 -27.44 -24.69 -24.30
N PRO A 38 -27.48 -23.84 -25.36
CA PRO A 38 -27.91 -24.26 -26.70
C PRO A 38 -27.15 -25.45 -27.30
N LEU A 39 -25.88 -25.64 -26.92
CA LEU A 39 -25.01 -26.69 -27.43
C LEU A 39 -24.75 -27.80 -26.40
N ALA A 40 -25.54 -27.89 -25.33
CA ALA A 40 -25.32 -28.86 -24.25
C ALA A 40 -25.34 -30.34 -24.67
N THR A 41 -25.99 -30.66 -25.78
CA THR A 41 -26.05 -32.02 -26.34
C THR A 41 -24.92 -32.32 -27.33
N VAL A 42 -24.15 -31.30 -27.74
CA VAL A 42 -23.06 -31.47 -28.69
C VAL A 42 -21.88 -32.12 -27.97
N ARG A 43 -21.29 -33.14 -28.61
CA ARG A 43 -20.12 -33.86 -28.13
C ARG A 43 -19.11 -33.94 -29.26
N PHE A 44 -17.97 -33.29 -29.08
CA PHE A 44 -16.78 -33.51 -29.90
C PHE A 44 -15.72 -34.24 -29.06
N PRO A 45 -14.82 -35.03 -29.68
CA PRO A 45 -13.86 -35.86 -28.96
C PRO A 45 -12.99 -35.12 -27.93
N GLU A 46 -12.62 -33.87 -28.20
CA GLU A 46 -11.76 -33.05 -27.32
C GLU A 46 -12.46 -31.78 -26.82
N LEU A 47 -13.74 -31.61 -27.15
CA LEU A 47 -14.43 -30.35 -26.94
C LEU A 47 -15.92 -30.61 -26.68
N ASP A 48 -16.27 -30.62 -25.40
CA ASP A 48 -17.65 -30.60 -24.93
C ASP A 48 -17.78 -29.73 -23.68
N ALA A 49 -19.00 -29.67 -23.13
CA ALA A 49 -19.28 -28.89 -21.93
C ALA A 49 -18.41 -29.31 -20.74
N ASP A 50 -18.20 -30.61 -20.55
CA ASP A 50 -17.44 -31.14 -19.41
C ASP A 50 -15.96 -30.79 -19.52
N VAL A 51 -15.37 -30.94 -20.71
CA VAL A 51 -13.98 -30.56 -20.97
C VAL A 51 -13.77 -29.05 -20.83
N LEU A 52 -14.69 -28.25 -21.34
CA LEU A 52 -14.60 -26.79 -21.23
C LEU A 52 -14.76 -26.32 -19.77
N ALA A 53 -15.70 -26.90 -19.03
CA ALA A 53 -15.90 -26.61 -17.60
C ALA A 53 -14.67 -27.02 -16.77
N ALA A 54 -14.06 -28.18 -17.06
CA ALA A 54 -12.83 -28.62 -16.39
C ALA A 54 -11.68 -27.63 -16.62
N ARG A 55 -11.47 -27.18 -17.87
CA ARG A 55 -10.44 -26.17 -18.19
C ARG A 55 -10.72 -24.83 -17.50
N ALA A 56 -11.97 -24.40 -17.44
CA ALA A 56 -12.38 -23.20 -16.71
C ALA A 56 -12.08 -23.33 -15.20
N SER A 57 -12.36 -24.49 -14.60
CA SER A 57 -12.01 -24.77 -13.21
C SER A 57 -10.51 -24.68 -12.97
N THR A 58 -9.68 -25.25 -13.84
CA THR A 58 -8.21 -25.15 -13.73
C THR A 58 -7.73 -23.70 -13.74
N VAL A 59 -8.30 -22.84 -14.60
CA VAL A 59 -7.97 -21.41 -14.62
C VAL A 59 -8.33 -20.73 -13.30
N LEU A 60 -9.51 -21.04 -12.75
CA LEU A 60 -9.96 -20.47 -11.47
C LEU A 60 -9.11 -20.94 -10.30
N GLU A 61 -8.71 -22.20 -10.28
CA GLU A 61 -7.80 -22.76 -9.26
C GLU A 61 -6.42 -22.12 -9.32
N ALA A 62 -5.84 -22.00 -10.51
CA ALA A 62 -4.57 -21.33 -10.70
C ALA A 62 -4.63 -19.85 -10.27
N GLN A 63 -5.73 -19.15 -10.58
CA GLN A 63 -5.92 -17.77 -10.13
C GLN A 63 -5.98 -17.65 -8.60
N ARG A 64 -6.67 -18.58 -7.91
CA ARG A 64 -6.70 -18.60 -6.44
C ARG A 64 -5.32 -18.86 -5.84
N GLU A 65 -4.52 -19.70 -6.47
CA GLU A 65 -3.14 -19.95 -6.06
C GLU A 65 -2.27 -18.69 -6.21
N VAL A 66 -2.39 -17.97 -7.33
CA VAL A 66 -1.71 -16.68 -7.55
C VAL A 66 -2.07 -15.70 -6.43
N GLU A 67 -3.36 -15.52 -6.14
CA GLU A 67 -3.81 -14.62 -5.07
C GLU A 67 -3.28 -15.01 -3.69
N ALA A 68 -3.19 -16.32 -3.40
CA ALA A 68 -2.61 -16.80 -2.15
C ALA A 68 -1.11 -16.50 -2.06
N LEU A 69 -0.38 -16.70 -3.16
CA LEU A 69 1.06 -16.44 -3.24
C LEU A 69 1.37 -14.94 -3.16
N GLU A 70 0.56 -14.08 -3.77
CA GLU A 70 0.69 -12.63 -3.69
C GLU A 70 0.54 -12.14 -2.24
N ARG A 71 -0.44 -12.66 -1.51
CA ARG A 71 -0.60 -12.36 -0.06
C ARG A 71 0.61 -12.82 0.74
N ALA A 72 1.10 -14.03 0.48
CA ALA A 72 2.28 -14.56 1.17
C ALA A 72 3.56 -13.74 0.86
N LEU A 73 3.68 -13.23 -0.38
CA LEU A 73 4.76 -12.36 -0.79
C LEU A 73 4.72 -11.01 -0.06
N ASP A 74 3.54 -10.40 0.05
CA ASP A 74 3.36 -9.14 0.76
C ASP A 74 3.65 -9.29 2.25
N ASP A 75 3.23 -10.39 2.87
CA ASP A 75 3.59 -10.73 4.25
C ASP A 75 5.10 -10.91 4.42
N ALA A 76 5.76 -11.61 3.50
CA ALA A 76 7.21 -11.81 3.53
C ALA A 76 7.97 -10.48 3.38
N ARG A 77 7.49 -9.58 2.52
CA ARG A 77 8.05 -8.23 2.36
C ARG A 77 7.88 -7.40 3.63
N ALA A 78 6.72 -7.46 4.27
CA ALA A 78 6.47 -6.75 5.53
C ALA A 78 7.42 -7.23 6.63
N ARG A 79 7.55 -8.56 6.82
CA ARG A 79 8.49 -9.16 7.79
C ARG A 79 9.94 -8.77 7.50
N THR A 80 10.34 -8.75 6.23
CA THR A 80 11.70 -8.37 5.83
C THR A 80 11.97 -6.89 6.12
N CYS A 81 11.00 -6.02 5.86
CA CYS A 81 11.10 -4.60 6.19
C CYS A 81 11.25 -4.38 7.70
N GLU A 82 10.43 -5.05 8.50
CA GLU A 82 10.49 -5.00 9.96
C GLU A 82 11.83 -5.50 10.50
N ALA A 83 12.29 -6.67 10.05
CA ALA A 83 13.58 -7.23 10.46
C ALA A 83 14.76 -6.31 10.10
N ASN A 84 14.73 -5.70 8.92
CA ASN A 84 15.75 -4.73 8.51
C ASN A 84 15.71 -3.46 9.37
N ALA A 85 14.53 -2.98 9.77
CA ALA A 85 14.42 -1.82 10.66
C ALA A 85 15.02 -2.14 12.04
N GLN A 86 14.71 -3.31 12.60
CA GLN A 86 15.28 -3.78 13.87
C GLN A 86 16.80 -3.91 13.80
N LEU A 87 17.31 -4.50 12.72
CA LEU A 87 18.75 -4.65 12.48
C LEU A 87 19.44 -3.28 12.35
N ALA A 88 18.84 -2.32 11.64
CA ALA A 88 19.40 -0.99 11.49
C ALA A 88 19.50 -0.25 12.84
N THR A 89 18.49 -0.36 13.70
CA THR A 89 18.52 0.19 15.06
C THR A 89 19.63 -0.47 15.89
N ALA A 90 19.72 -1.81 15.88
CA ALA A 90 20.74 -2.54 16.61
C ALA A 90 22.16 -2.22 16.11
N ALA A 91 22.35 -2.13 14.80
CA ALA A 91 23.63 -1.76 14.18
C ALA A 91 24.07 -0.34 14.57
N THR A 92 23.12 0.61 14.63
CA THR A 92 23.40 1.99 15.07
C THR A 92 23.87 2.02 16.52
N ALA A 93 23.17 1.31 17.41
CA ALA A 93 23.55 1.19 18.81
C ALA A 93 24.91 0.49 18.99
N ALA A 94 25.13 -0.61 18.26
CA ALA A 94 26.37 -1.35 18.29
C ALA A 94 27.56 -0.50 17.83
N LEU A 95 27.38 0.29 16.76
CA LEU A 95 28.42 1.20 16.27
C LEU A 95 28.73 2.29 17.32
N ALA A 96 27.71 2.85 17.97
CA ALA A 96 27.92 3.83 19.05
C ALA A 96 28.73 3.23 20.21
N TYR A 97 28.39 2.01 20.66
CA TYR A 97 29.14 1.32 21.70
C TYR A 97 30.57 0.97 21.26
N ALA A 98 30.75 0.52 20.03
CA ALA A 98 32.06 0.21 19.47
C ALA A 98 32.97 1.46 19.48
N LYS A 99 32.43 2.64 19.13
CA LYS A 99 33.19 3.91 19.17
C LYS A 99 33.59 4.30 20.60
N ILE A 100 32.72 4.09 21.58
CA ILE A 100 33.06 4.34 23.00
C ILE A 100 34.16 3.39 23.47
N TYR A 101 34.03 2.10 23.15
CA TYR A 101 35.01 1.08 23.54
C TYR A 101 36.38 1.26 22.87
N ALA A 102 36.39 1.68 21.61
CA ALA A 102 37.59 1.91 20.82
C ALA A 102 38.23 3.28 21.04
N ARG A 103 37.78 4.07 22.03
CA ARG A 103 38.28 5.42 22.29
C ARG A 103 39.80 5.48 22.45
N ASP A 104 40.39 4.48 23.10
CA ASP A 104 41.83 4.41 23.38
C ASP A 104 42.58 3.51 22.39
N ARG A 105 41.96 3.17 21.26
CA ARG A 105 42.51 2.28 20.22
C ARG A 105 42.49 2.97 18.87
N ASP A 106 43.54 3.73 18.61
CA ASP A 106 43.69 4.55 17.39
C ASP A 106 43.61 3.72 16.11
N GLU A 107 44.02 2.45 16.13
CA GLU A 107 43.94 1.54 15.00
C GLU A 107 42.50 1.15 14.59
N LEU A 108 41.53 1.26 15.51
CA LEU A 108 40.13 0.89 15.27
C LEU A 108 39.26 2.07 14.81
N GLN A 109 39.64 3.30 15.13
CA GLN A 109 38.91 4.52 14.75
C GLN A 109 38.66 4.63 13.23
N PRO A 110 39.67 4.47 12.33
CA PRO A 110 39.42 4.60 10.89
C PRO A 110 38.47 3.52 10.35
N LEU A 111 38.48 2.32 10.94
CA LEU A 111 37.58 1.23 10.54
C LEU A 111 36.13 1.53 10.95
N LEU A 112 35.92 2.11 12.14
CA LEU A 112 34.59 2.46 12.63
C LEU A 112 34.01 3.69 11.93
N ASP A 113 34.85 4.63 11.51
CA ASP A 113 34.40 5.82 10.77
C ASP A 113 34.07 5.53 9.30
N ALA A 114 34.65 4.48 8.72
CA ALA A 114 34.30 4.01 7.39
C ALA A 114 32.89 3.37 7.31
N ILE A 115 32.31 2.97 8.45
CA ILE A 115 30.99 2.34 8.49
C ILE A 115 29.89 3.39 8.35
N VAL A 116 29.25 3.42 7.17
CA VAL A 116 28.08 4.26 6.91
C VAL A 116 26.81 3.43 7.06
N LEU A 117 26.08 3.67 8.15
CA LEU A 117 24.74 3.12 8.33
C LEU A 117 23.71 4.08 7.74
N PRO A 118 22.64 3.57 7.09
CA PRO A 118 21.54 4.41 6.64
C PRO A 118 20.98 5.13 7.87
N GLN A 119 21.10 6.46 7.88
CA GLN A 119 20.56 7.30 8.94
C GLN A 119 19.04 7.06 8.96
N GLY A 120 18.57 6.36 9.99
CA GLY A 120 17.15 6.10 10.19
C GLY A 120 16.40 7.43 10.16
N GLY A 121 15.69 7.67 9.05
CA GLY A 121 14.81 8.82 8.93
C GLY A 121 13.78 8.74 10.04
N GLY A 122 13.89 9.66 11.00
CA GLY A 122 12.89 9.79 12.05
C GLY A 122 11.49 9.93 11.45
N ARG A 123 10.52 9.28 12.09
CA ARG A 123 9.07 9.52 11.95
C ARG A 123 8.48 9.19 10.58
N HIS A 124 8.15 7.92 10.38
CA HIS A 124 7.04 7.49 9.50
C HIS A 124 5.65 7.83 10.10
N GLU A 125 5.48 9.03 10.67
CA GLU A 125 4.19 9.51 11.24
C GLU A 125 3.88 10.97 10.83
N ALA A 126 4.27 11.37 9.63
CA ALA A 126 3.93 12.70 9.10
C ALA A 126 3.66 12.75 7.58
N ALA A 127 3.37 11.62 6.94
CA ALA A 127 3.09 11.56 5.51
C ALA A 127 1.58 11.45 5.15
N LEU A 128 0.67 11.62 6.11
CA LEU A 128 -0.79 11.60 5.86
C LEU A 128 -1.57 12.78 6.47
N ALA A 129 -0.89 13.83 6.95
CA ALA A 129 -1.57 15.06 7.35
C ALA A 129 -1.50 16.08 6.20
N PRO A 130 -2.59 16.36 5.45
CA PRO A 130 -2.60 17.42 4.45
C PRO A 130 -2.34 18.75 5.17
N ARG A 131 -1.22 19.39 4.82
CA ARG A 131 -0.90 20.74 5.30
C ARG A 131 -2.00 21.69 4.86
N ARG A 132 -2.91 22.00 5.80
CA ARG A 132 -3.92 23.06 5.68
C ARG A 132 -3.22 24.38 5.37
N ARG A 133 -3.13 24.73 4.08
CA ARG A 133 -2.84 26.08 3.61
C ARG A 133 -4.05 26.95 3.96
N GLY A 134 -4.03 27.48 5.17
CA GLY A 134 -5.09 28.34 5.70
C GLY A 134 -4.49 29.47 6.51
N ARG A 135 -3.87 30.44 5.83
CA ARG A 135 -3.80 31.81 6.34
C ARG A 135 -3.74 32.80 5.17
N PRO A 136 -4.87 33.41 4.76
CA PRO A 136 -4.80 34.56 3.87
C PRO A 136 -4.02 35.67 4.61
N ARG A 137 -3.03 36.25 3.93
CA ARG A 137 -2.30 37.42 4.44
C ARG A 137 -3.28 38.59 4.47
N LYS A 138 -3.63 39.03 5.68
CA LYS A 138 -4.40 40.23 5.94
C LYS A 138 -3.48 41.45 5.77
N ASP A 139 -3.77 42.23 4.74
CA ASP A 139 -3.57 43.67 4.55
C ASP A 139 -2.20 44.28 4.93
N ALA A 140 -1.35 44.45 3.92
CA ALA A 140 -0.36 45.53 3.90
C ALA A 140 -1.00 46.74 3.20
N SER A 141 -1.74 47.54 3.98
CA SER A 141 -2.17 48.88 3.58
C SER A 141 -1.03 49.86 3.84
N THR A 142 -0.15 50.09 2.85
CA THR A 142 0.71 51.28 2.80
C THR A 142 1.32 51.46 1.39
N ALA A 143 0.69 52.27 0.54
CA ALA A 143 1.17 52.88 -0.73
C ALA A 143 -0.10 53.30 -1.51
N GLU A 144 -0.40 54.53 -1.91
CA GLU A 144 0.25 55.83 -1.96
C GLU A 144 -0.89 56.86 -1.89
N LEU A 145 -0.81 57.85 -1.02
CA LEU A 145 -1.60 59.08 -1.14
C LEU A 145 -0.70 60.23 -0.66
N LEU A 146 -0.40 61.09 -1.61
CA LEU A 146 0.60 62.15 -1.66
C LEU A 146 0.52 63.13 -0.46
N PRO A 147 1.64 63.69 0.02
CA PRO A 147 1.62 64.94 0.76
C PRO A 147 1.68 66.13 -0.23
N SER A 148 0.86 67.16 0.03
CA SER A 148 1.29 68.55 0.20
C SER A 148 0.15 69.56 -0.03
N VAL A 149 -0.23 70.17 1.10
CA VAL A 149 -0.67 71.56 1.34
C VAL A 149 0.05 72.57 0.41
N GLU A 150 -0.52 73.67 -0.10
CA GLU A 150 -1.00 74.93 0.52
C GLU A 150 -1.72 75.77 -0.55
N SER A 151 -2.87 76.41 -0.27
CA SER A 151 -3.05 77.85 0.06
C SER A 151 -2.61 78.87 -1.00
N THR A 152 -3.56 79.51 -1.69
CA THR A 152 -3.77 80.98 -1.84
C THR A 152 -5.09 81.22 -2.57
#